data_AF-A0A1L9NYW4-F1
#
_entry.id   AF-A0A1L9NYW4-F1
#
_cell.length_a   1.000
_cell.length_b   1.000
_cell.length_c   1.000
_cell.angle_alpha   90.00
_cell.angle_beta   90.00
_cell.angle_gamma   90.00
#
_symmetry.space_group_name_H-M   'P 1'
#
loop_
_entity.id
_entity.type
_entity.pdbx_description
1 polymer ?
#
loop_
_entity_poly.entity_id
_entity_poly.type
_entity_poly.pdbx_seq_one_letter_code
_entity_poly.pdbx_strand_id
1 'polypeptide(L)'
;MNFRMRMFHDANAPLADGLRRKELLSISNEDFESKHGFIQWAFPTPESSNQVSNAPVLDLETAVWLAEKPEVSTFLEAMTPS
;
A
#
# COMPACT_ATOMS: atom_id res chain seq x y z
N MET A 1 4.56 -11.38 -10.85
CA MET A 1 3.69 -10.70 -9.87
C MET A 1 4.30 -10.82 -8.49
N ASN A 2 4.48 -9.73 -7.75
CA ASN A 2 5.05 -9.79 -6.40
C ASN A 2 4.08 -10.45 -5.39
N PHE A 3 4.43 -11.63 -4.86
CA PHE A 3 3.57 -12.40 -3.95
C PHE A 3 3.22 -11.65 -2.67
N ARG A 4 4.13 -10.82 -2.15
CA ARG A 4 3.90 -10.02 -0.93
C ARG A 4 2.86 -8.93 -1.16
N MET A 5 2.91 -8.28 -2.33
CA MET A 5 1.91 -7.30 -2.76
C MET A 5 0.52 -7.94 -2.87
N ARG A 6 0.45 -9.13 -3.46
CA ARG A 6 -0.82 -9.86 -3.56
C ARG A 6 -1.42 -10.16 -2.18
N MET A 7 -0.61 -10.60 -1.22
CA MET A 7 -1.08 -10.86 0.15
C MET A 7 -1.56 -9.59 0.87
N PHE A 8 -0.87 -8.46 0.67
CA PHE A 8 -1.27 -7.19 1.27
C PHE A 8 -2.58 -6.66 0.67
N HIS A 9 -2.75 -6.73 -0.65
CA HIS A 9 -3.90 -6.18 -1.37
C HIS A 9 -5.13 -7.11 -1.39
N ASP A 10 -4.96 -8.43 -1.54
CA ASP A 10 -6.08 -9.40 -1.63
C ASP A 10 -6.41 -10.01 -0.26
N ALA A 11 -5.39 -10.45 0.48
CA ALA A 11 -5.59 -11.18 1.73
C ALA A 11 -5.73 -10.25 2.95
N ASN A 12 -5.60 -8.93 2.75
CA ASN A 12 -5.61 -7.92 3.82
C ASN A 12 -4.64 -8.32 4.96
N ALA A 13 -3.52 -8.94 4.58
CA ALA A 13 -2.53 -9.46 5.51
C ALA A 13 -1.92 -8.30 6.31
N PRO A 14 -1.80 -8.43 7.65
CA PRO A 14 -1.20 -7.39 8.46
C PRO A 14 0.28 -7.25 8.13
N LEU A 15 0.79 -6.02 8.16
CA LEU A 15 2.24 -5.77 8.19
C LEU A 15 2.82 -6.13 9.57
N ALA A 16 4.14 -5.97 9.72
CA ALA A 16 4.85 -6.26 10.96
C ALA A 16 4.36 -5.42 12.17
N ASP A 17 3.75 -4.26 11.92
CA ASP A 17 3.14 -3.38 12.92
C ASP A 17 1.65 -3.69 13.18
N GLY A 18 1.11 -4.74 12.54
CA GLY A 18 -0.27 -5.18 12.69
C GLY A 18 -1.28 -4.47 11.79
N LEU A 19 -0.86 -3.43 11.05
CA LEU A 19 -1.76 -2.62 10.22
C LEU A 19 -2.13 -3.32 8.93
N ARG A 20 -3.37 -3.10 8.51
CA ARG A 20 -3.97 -3.66 7.30
C ARG A 20 -4.40 -2.56 6.35
N ARG A 21 -4.45 -2.86 5.05
CA ARG A 21 -4.86 -1.91 4.01
C ARG A 21 -6.17 -1.18 4.33
N LYS A 22 -7.18 -1.90 4.85
CA LYS A 22 -8.49 -1.31 5.20
C LYS A 22 -8.42 -0.24 6.31
N GLU A 23 -7.38 -0.27 7.15
CA GLU A 23 -7.22 0.65 8.28
C GLU A 23 -6.54 1.95 7.86
N LEU A 24 -6.03 2.02 6.62
CA LEU A 24 -5.35 3.19 6.07
C LEU A 24 -6.26 4.41 5.96
N LEU A 25 -7.55 4.21 5.70
CA LEU A 25 -8.53 5.30 5.68
C LEU A 25 -9.03 5.71 7.07
N SER A 26 -8.64 4.97 8.12
CA SER A 26 -9.10 5.19 9.51
C SER A 26 -8.01 5.70 10.45
N ILE A 27 -6.77 5.81 9.97
CA ILE A 27 -5.65 6.38 10.72
C ILE A 27 -5.67 7.92 10.63
N SER A 28 -5.34 8.59 11.74
CA SER A 28 -5.20 10.04 11.77
C SER A 28 -4.01 10.48 10.91
N ASN A 29 -3.96 11.76 10.51
CA ASN A 29 -2.79 12.30 9.80
C ASN A 29 -1.49 12.16 10.61
N GLU A 30 -1.54 12.42 11.92
CA GLU A 30 -0.38 12.28 12.81
C GLU A 30 0.13 10.83 12.86
N ASP A 31 -0.79 9.86 12.93
CA ASP A 31 -0.43 8.45 12.88
C ASP A 31 0.07 8.04 11.48
N PHE A 32 -0.50 8.61 10.42
CA PHE A 32 -0.09 8.35 9.05
C PHE A 32 1.37 8.77 8.82
N GLU A 33 1.74 9.98 9.23
CA GLU A 33 3.10 10.52 9.07
C GLU A 33 4.15 9.67 9.78
N SER A 34 3.83 9.10 10.94
CA SER A 34 4.76 8.23 11.68
C SER A 34 4.90 6.81 11.09
N LYS A 35 4.08 6.44 10.10
CA LYS A 35 3.98 5.09 9.53
C LYS A 35 4.55 4.99 8.12
N HIS A 36 5.75 5.54 7.91
CA HIS A 36 6.48 5.48 6.63
C HIS A 36 6.61 4.06 6.06
N GLY A 37 6.79 3.07 6.94
CA GLY A 37 6.82 1.65 6.60
C GLY A 37 5.52 1.16 5.98
N PHE A 38 4.37 1.59 6.49
CA PHE A 38 3.06 1.17 6.00
C PHE A 38 2.66 1.87 4.69
N ILE A 39 3.00 3.16 4.56
CA ILE A 39 2.70 3.96 3.36
C ILE A 39 3.35 3.35 2.12
N GLN A 40 4.60 2.90 2.20
CA GLN A 40 5.28 2.30 1.05
C GLN A 40 4.71 0.96 0.61
N TRP A 41 3.96 0.27 1.46
CA TRP A 41 3.25 -0.95 1.04
C TRP A 41 1.91 -0.63 0.39
N ALA A 42 1.26 0.44 0.83
CA ALA A 42 0.04 0.94 0.20
C ALA A 42 0.29 1.66 -1.12
N PHE A 43 1.43 2.34 -1.23
CA PHE A 43 1.89 3.14 -2.37
C PHE A 43 3.35 2.79 -2.69
N PRO A 44 3.62 1.59 -3.23
CA PRO A 44 4.97 1.18 -3.57
C PRO A 44 5.55 2.02 -4.70
N THR A 45 6.85 2.24 -4.64
CA THR A 45 7.62 2.96 -5.65
C THR A 45 8.35 1.99 -6.59
N PRO A 46 8.69 2.40 -7.82
CA PRO A 46 9.52 1.59 -8.72
C PRO A 46 10.97 1.45 -8.24
N GLU A 47 11.36 2.23 -7.23
CA GLU A 47 12.66 2.15 -6.56
C GLU A 47 12.52 1.53 -5.17
N SER A 48 13.54 0.80 -4.73
CA SER A 48 13.59 0.23 -3.38
C SER A 48 13.71 1.33 -2.33
N SER A 49 13.03 1.16 -1.20
CA SER A 49 13.16 2.08 -0.07
C SER A 49 14.52 1.94 0.60
N ASN A 50 15.19 3.08 0.82
CA ASN A 50 16.42 3.14 1.62
C ASN A 50 16.15 3.02 3.13
N GLN A 51 14.90 3.22 3.57
CA GLN A 51 14.52 3.18 4.99
C GLN A 51 13.77 1.91 5.37
N VAL A 52 13.09 1.25 4.43
CA VAL A 52 12.22 0.10 4.66
C VAL A 52 12.65 -1.03 3.75
N SER A 53 13.67 -1.79 4.19
CA SER A 53 14.35 -2.81 3.38
C SER A 53 13.45 -3.97 2.93
N ASN A 54 12.30 -4.15 3.56
CA ASN A 54 11.34 -5.21 3.22
C ASN A 54 10.18 -4.72 2.35
N ALA A 55 10.07 -3.41 2.07
CA ALA A 55 9.01 -2.86 1.22
C ALA A 55 9.13 -3.41 -0.22
N PRO A 56 8.03 -3.85 -0.82
CA PRO A 56 8.05 -4.34 -2.19
C PRO A 56 8.28 -3.18 -3.18
N VAL A 57 9.08 -3.46 -4.21
CA VAL A 57 9.22 -2.57 -5.37
C VAL A 57 8.01 -2.76 -6.30
N LEU A 58 7.50 -1.65 -6.84
CA LEU A 58 6.46 -1.66 -7.86
C LEU A 58 7.06 -2.05 -9.22
N ASP A 59 6.97 -3.33 -9.58
CA ASP A 59 7.27 -3.80 -10.93
C ASP A 59 6.11 -3.56 -11.91
N LEU A 60 6.41 -3.58 -13.21
CA LEU A 60 5.42 -3.30 -14.27
C LEU A 60 4.20 -4.25 -14.21
N GLU A 61 4.44 -5.54 -13.96
CA GLU A 61 3.38 -6.54 -13.88
C GLU A 61 2.42 -6.25 -12.72
N THR A 62 2.96 -5.87 -11.56
CA THR A 62 2.20 -5.50 -10.37
C THR A 62 1.47 -4.16 -10.57
N ALA A 63 2.07 -3.21 -11.27
CA ALA A 63 1.42 -1.93 -11.60
C ALA A 63 0.19 -2.12 -12.51
N VAL A 64 0.33 -2.93 -13.56
CA VAL A 64 -0.80 -3.27 -14.45
C VAL A 64 -1.90 -3.97 -13.66
N TRP A 65 -1.54 -4.97 -12.85
CA TRP A 65 -2.51 -5.68 -12.02
C TRP A 65 -3.26 -4.77 -11.03
N LEU A 66 -2.57 -3.84 -10.36
CA LEU A 66 -3.20 -2.89 -9.44
C LEU A 66 -4.15 -1.94 -10.17
N ALA A 67 -3.80 -1.50 -11.38
CA ALA A 67 -4.63 -0.59 -12.17
C ALA A 67 -5.94 -1.24 -12.65
N GLU A 68 -5.96 -2.56 -12.81
CA GLU A 68 -7.14 -3.33 -13.22
C GLU A 68 -8.14 -3.55 -12.06
N LYS A 69 -7.79 -3.20 -10.82
CA LYS A 69 -8.61 -3.44 -9.63
C LYS A 69 -9.52 -2.25 -9.30
N PRO A 70 -10.86 -2.39 -9.41
CA PRO A 70 -11.79 -1.29 -9.12
C PRO A 70 -11.63 -0.72 -7.71
N GLU A 71 -11.34 -1.56 -6.72
CA GLU A 71 -11.12 -1.15 -5.33
C GLU A 71 -9.89 -0.28 -5.13
N VAL A 72 -8.89 -0.35 -6.03
CA VAL A 72 -7.74 0.55 -6.02
C VAL A 72 -8.18 1.93 -6.48
N SER A 73 -8.93 2.02 -7.57
CA SER A 73 -9.49 3.29 -8.07
C SER A 73 -10.42 3.94 -7.04
N THR A 74 -11.37 3.20 -6.47
CA THR A 74 -12.28 3.71 -5.42
C THR A 74 -11.52 4.21 -4.18
N PHE A 75 -10.45 3.51 -3.79
CA PHE A 75 -9.62 3.94 -2.68
C PHE A 75 -8.89 5.26 -2.98
N LEU A 76 -8.34 5.41 -4.18
CA LEU A 76 -7.67 6.64 -4.59
C LEU A 76 -8.64 7.81 -4.70
N GLU A 77 -9.85 7.58 -5.22
CA GLU A 77 -10.93 8.58 -5.24
C GLU A 77 -11.30 9.03 -3.82
N ALA A 78 -11.44 8.10 -2.88
CA ALA A 78 -11.73 8.42 -1.48
C ALA A 78 -10.63 9.22 -0.76
N MET A 79 -9.41 9.23 -1.30
CA MET A 79 -8.30 10.05 -0.80
C MET A 79 -8.26 11.46 -1.40
N THR A 80 -8.97 11.72 -2.50
CA THR A 80 -8.98 13.06 -3.09
C THR A 80 -9.81 14.02 -2.22
N PRO A 81 -9.28 15.22 -1.91
CA PRO A 81 -10.07 16.23 -1.20
C PRO A 81 -11.28 16.64 -2.07
N SER A 82 -12.47 16.63 -1.47
CA SER A 82 -13.69 17.19 -2.05
C SER A 82 -13.66 18.71 -2.11
#